data_AF-A0A412SUX2-F1
#
_entry.id   AF-A0A412SUX2-F1
#
_cell.length_a   1.000
_cell.length_b   1.000
_cell.length_c   1.000
_cell.angle_alpha   90.00
_cell.angle_beta   90.00
_cell.angle_gamma   90.00
#
_symmetry.space_group_name_H-M   'P 1'
#
loop_
_entity.id
_entity.type
_entity.pdbx_description
1 polymer ?
#
loop_
_entity_poly.entity_id
_entity_poly.type
_entity_poly.pdbx_seq_one_letter_code
_entity_poly.pdbx_strand_id
1 'polypeptide(L)'
;MKGWASTGGYWSYLDETSGSIKTGWVLINGSWYYLDGSGAMKTGWLLLGNTWYWLEPSGLMATGFKLVNGVSHHFSQSGSMNTGWFVNNGTWYCANASGAIRTGCFYFDSNWYLLDSNNNGAMLEGFQSVNGNCYYLDSDSGGALECNAWVFSQDAYAYYACSSGAIVLTGVMDSVGSIRLNDAEGKPHSRLDSYAYQCGGSLGTRCYLRR
;
A
#
# COMPACT_ATOMS: atom_id res chain seq x y z
N MET A 1 -12.56 -44.02 14.85
CA MET A 1 -11.43 -43.12 14.53
C MET A 1 -11.95 -41.69 14.60
N LYS A 2 -11.16 -40.75 15.13
CA LYS A 2 -11.55 -39.34 15.35
C LYS A 2 -10.33 -38.45 15.09
N GLY A 3 -10.54 -37.19 14.74
CA GLY A 3 -9.48 -36.22 14.48
C GLY A 3 -8.80 -36.42 13.13
N TRP A 4 -7.55 -35.97 13.03
CA TRP A 4 -6.75 -36.08 11.81
C TRP A 4 -6.47 -37.54 11.46
N ALA A 5 -6.74 -37.90 10.20
CA ALA A 5 -6.39 -39.19 9.62
C ALA A 5 -5.70 -38.98 8.28
N SER A 6 -4.72 -39.84 7.97
CA SER A 6 -4.06 -39.88 6.67
C SER A 6 -4.35 -41.21 6.01
N THR A 7 -4.91 -41.19 4.81
CA THR A 7 -5.24 -42.40 4.02
C THR A 7 -5.05 -42.10 2.55
N GLY A 8 -4.38 -42.99 1.82
CA GLY A 8 -4.17 -42.83 0.38
C GLY A 8 -3.34 -41.61 -0.03
N GLY A 9 -2.54 -41.04 0.89
CA GLY A 9 -1.68 -39.88 0.63
C GLY A 9 -2.29 -38.51 0.93
N TYR A 10 -3.52 -38.45 1.46
CA TYR A 10 -4.19 -37.20 1.80
C TYR A 10 -4.62 -37.19 3.27
N TRP A 11 -4.68 -35.99 3.84
CA TRP A 11 -5.20 -35.77 5.19
C TRP A 11 -6.70 -35.50 5.15
N SER A 12 -7.43 -36.04 6.12
CA SER A 12 -8.84 -35.78 6.39
C SER A 12 -9.05 -35.52 7.86
N TYR A 13 -10.17 -34.91 8.22
CA TYR A 13 -10.55 -34.70 9.62
C TYR A 13 -11.89 -35.38 9.91
N LEU A 14 -11.89 -36.32 10.86
CA LEU A 14 -13.08 -37.01 11.33
C LEU A 14 -13.65 -36.28 12.55
N ASP A 15 -14.94 -35.97 12.51
CA ASP A 15 -15.66 -35.32 13.60
C ASP A 15 -15.43 -36.04 14.94
N GLU A 16 -15.15 -35.26 15.99
CA GLU A 16 -14.78 -35.82 17.29
C GLU A 16 -15.96 -36.45 18.05
N THR A 17 -17.20 -36.20 17.61
CA THR A 17 -18.40 -36.79 18.20
C THR A 17 -18.85 -38.00 17.38
N SER A 18 -19.15 -37.80 16.09
CA SER A 18 -19.76 -38.82 15.23
C SER A 18 -18.75 -39.71 14.50
N GLY A 19 -17.50 -39.27 14.36
CA GLY A 19 -16.50 -39.94 13.50
C GLY A 19 -16.76 -39.77 12.00
N SER A 20 -17.73 -38.94 11.59
CA SER A 20 -17.97 -38.65 10.17
C SER A 20 -16.88 -37.74 9.61
N ILE A 21 -16.48 -37.94 8.34
CA ILE A 21 -15.52 -37.07 7.65
C ILE A 21 -16.10 -35.67 7.49
N LYS A 22 -15.32 -34.64 7.81
CA LYS A 22 -15.67 -33.23 7.58
C LYS A 22 -15.28 -32.79 6.17
N THR A 23 -16.03 -31.83 5.64
CA THR A 23 -15.79 -31.13 4.38
C THR A 23 -15.96 -29.62 4.58
N GLY A 24 -15.47 -28.82 3.63
CA GLY A 24 -15.47 -27.36 3.71
C GLY A 24 -14.46 -26.80 4.72
N TRP A 25 -14.76 -25.60 5.24
CA TRP A 25 -13.97 -24.96 6.28
C TRP A 25 -14.16 -25.65 7.63
N VAL A 26 -13.05 -25.99 8.29
CA VAL A 26 -13.05 -26.61 9.62
C VAL A 26 -12.08 -25.85 10.52
N LEU A 27 -12.58 -25.43 11.68
CA LEU A 27 -11.80 -24.77 12.73
C LEU A 27 -11.31 -25.83 13.73
N ILE A 28 -10.00 -25.98 13.85
CA ILE A 28 -9.37 -26.99 14.72
C ILE A 28 -8.33 -26.26 15.56
N ASN A 29 -8.49 -26.28 16.89
CA ASN A 29 -7.57 -25.63 17.84
C ASN A 29 -7.26 -24.16 17.48
N GLY A 30 -8.28 -23.40 17.05
CA GLY A 30 -8.15 -22.00 16.68
C GLY A 30 -7.56 -21.74 15.28
N SER A 31 -7.27 -22.80 14.51
CA SER A 31 -6.74 -22.70 13.15
C SER A 31 -7.73 -23.20 12.11
N TRP A 32 -7.85 -22.49 10.98
CA TRP A 32 -8.74 -22.87 9.88
C TRP A 32 -8.03 -23.77 8.87
N TYR A 33 -8.75 -24.78 8.41
CA TYR A 33 -8.36 -25.71 7.35
C TYR A 33 -9.51 -25.84 6.36
N TYR A 34 -9.20 -26.20 5.11
CA TYR A 34 -10.21 -26.49 4.10
C TYR A 34 -10.09 -27.93 3.62
N LEU A 35 -11.19 -28.68 3.71
CA LEU A 35 -11.32 -30.06 3.24
C LEU A 35 -12.24 -30.02 2.02
N ASP A 36 -11.85 -30.59 0.88
CA ASP A 36 -12.71 -30.58 -0.31
C ASP A 36 -13.92 -31.51 -0.16
N GLY A 37 -14.73 -31.64 -1.22
CA GLY A 37 -15.94 -32.46 -1.21
C GLY A 37 -15.70 -33.95 -0.91
N SER A 38 -14.47 -34.44 -1.09
CA SER A 38 -14.08 -35.80 -0.71
C SER A 38 -13.60 -35.91 0.75
N GLY A 39 -13.42 -34.78 1.43
CA GLY A 39 -12.83 -34.69 2.76
C GLY A 39 -11.31 -34.63 2.75
N ALA A 40 -10.67 -34.46 1.59
CA ALA A 40 -9.24 -34.30 1.48
C ALA A 40 -8.82 -32.85 1.77
N MET A 41 -7.84 -32.68 2.65
CA MET A 41 -7.30 -31.39 3.04
C MET A 41 -6.58 -30.72 1.87
N LYS A 42 -6.92 -29.45 1.64
CA LYS A 42 -6.27 -28.62 0.62
C LYS A 42 -5.05 -27.91 1.20
N THR A 43 -4.05 -27.77 0.36
CA THR A 43 -2.87 -26.93 0.55
C THR A 43 -2.67 -26.08 -0.71
N GLY A 44 -1.87 -25.03 -0.59
CA GLY A 44 -1.61 -24.08 -1.66
C GLY A 44 -2.74 -23.08 -1.91
N TRP A 45 -2.80 -22.54 -3.13
CA TRP A 45 -3.83 -21.59 -3.53
C TRP A 45 -5.21 -22.26 -3.63
N LEU A 46 -6.20 -21.62 -3.03
CA LEU A 46 -7.60 -22.05 -3.09
C LEU A 46 -8.47 -20.87 -3.53
N LEU A 47 -9.25 -21.09 -4.58
CA LEU A 47 -10.29 -20.16 -5.03
C LEU A 47 -11.65 -20.70 -4.62
N LEU A 48 -12.38 -19.95 -3.78
CA LEU A 48 -13.78 -20.23 -3.44
C LEU A 48 -14.63 -19.05 -3.88
N GLY A 49 -15.56 -19.30 -4.82
CA GLY A 49 -16.29 -18.23 -5.49
C GLY A 49 -15.31 -17.29 -6.20
N ASN A 50 -15.26 -16.03 -5.76
CA ASN A 50 -14.34 -15.01 -6.27
C ASN A 50 -13.23 -14.63 -5.27
N THR A 51 -13.03 -15.42 -4.22
CA THR A 51 -12.08 -15.12 -3.15
C THR A 51 -10.94 -16.13 -3.15
N TRP A 52 -9.72 -15.60 -3.21
CA TRP A 52 -8.50 -16.39 -3.09
C TRP A 52 -8.07 -16.51 -1.63
N TYR A 53 -7.58 -17.68 -1.28
CA TYR A 53 -6.99 -18.05 0.00
C TYR A 53 -5.66 -18.75 -0.26
N TRP A 54 -4.76 -18.68 0.71
CA TRP A 54 -3.56 -19.52 0.73
C TRP A 54 -3.63 -20.46 1.93
N LEU A 55 -3.51 -21.76 1.66
CA LEU A 55 -3.38 -22.79 2.66
C LEU A 55 -1.91 -23.17 2.69
N GLU A 56 -1.26 -22.97 3.82
CA GLU A 56 0.14 -23.32 4.02
C GLU A 56 0.37 -24.81 3.75
N PRO A 57 1.62 -25.28 3.57
CA PRO A 57 1.90 -26.70 3.32
C PRO A 57 1.33 -27.65 4.41
N SER A 58 1.10 -27.14 5.63
CA SER A 58 0.45 -27.84 6.74
C SER A 58 -1.09 -27.88 6.64
N GLY A 59 -1.69 -27.18 5.67
CA GLY A 59 -3.13 -26.99 5.51
C GLY A 59 -3.70 -25.77 6.27
N LEU A 60 -2.89 -25.10 7.09
CA LEU A 60 -3.28 -23.91 7.83
C LEU A 60 -3.67 -22.78 6.87
N MET A 61 -4.84 -22.17 7.07
CA MET A 61 -5.22 -20.96 6.36
C MET A 61 -4.32 -19.80 6.76
N ALA A 62 -3.69 -19.17 5.77
CA ALA A 62 -2.86 -18.00 6.01
C ALA A 62 -3.68 -16.76 6.36
N THR A 63 -3.14 -15.98 7.28
CA THR A 63 -3.54 -14.59 7.57
C THR A 63 -2.29 -13.71 7.57
N GLY A 64 -2.49 -12.40 7.44
CA GLY A 64 -1.42 -11.41 7.39
C GLY A 64 -0.54 -11.53 6.15
N PHE A 65 0.67 -10.99 6.23
CA PHE A 65 1.65 -11.06 5.14
C PHE A 65 2.27 -12.45 5.03
N LYS A 66 2.34 -12.95 3.79
CA LYS A 66 3.00 -14.22 3.45
C LYS A 66 3.81 -14.09 2.17
N LEU A 67 4.97 -14.71 2.17
CA LEU A 67 5.78 -14.88 0.97
C LEU A 67 5.37 -16.19 0.29
N VAL A 68 4.74 -16.08 -0.87
CA VAL A 68 4.31 -17.24 -1.68
C VAL A 68 5.14 -17.24 -2.96
N ASN A 69 5.98 -18.26 -3.13
CA ASN A 69 6.90 -18.39 -4.27
C ASN A 69 7.75 -17.13 -4.52
N GLY A 70 8.24 -16.50 -3.44
CA GLY A 70 9.07 -15.28 -3.53
C GLY A 70 8.28 -13.98 -3.75
N VAL A 71 6.95 -14.04 -3.80
CA VAL A 71 6.08 -12.87 -3.97
C VAL A 71 5.28 -12.63 -2.70
N SER A 72 5.34 -11.41 -2.16
CA SER A 72 4.58 -11.04 -0.96
C SER A 72 3.11 -10.85 -1.29
N HIS A 73 2.25 -11.41 -0.44
CA HIS A 73 0.79 -11.29 -0.48
C HIS A 73 0.29 -10.97 0.93
N HIS A 74 -0.90 -10.37 1.02
CA HIS A 74 -1.55 -10.13 2.31
C HIS A 74 -2.94 -10.78 2.36
N PHE A 75 -3.18 -11.57 3.40
CA PHE A 75 -4.45 -12.22 3.66
C PHE A 75 -5.13 -11.55 4.86
N SER A 76 -6.40 -11.21 4.73
CA SER A 76 -7.21 -10.68 5.84
C SER A 76 -7.34 -11.72 6.97
N GLN A 77 -7.95 -11.33 8.08
CA GLN A 77 -8.20 -12.27 9.20
C GLN A 77 -9.15 -13.41 8.84
N SER A 78 -10.01 -13.24 7.83
CA SER A 78 -10.84 -14.32 7.27
C SER A 78 -10.09 -15.18 6.24
N GLY A 79 -8.79 -14.93 6.03
CA GLY A 79 -7.96 -15.62 5.03
C GLY A 79 -8.14 -15.15 3.60
N SER A 80 -9.06 -14.21 3.34
CA SER A 80 -9.28 -13.65 2.01
C SER A 80 -8.06 -12.83 1.58
N MET A 81 -7.50 -13.14 0.41
CA MET A 81 -6.39 -12.39 -0.19
C MET A 81 -6.83 -10.97 -0.55
N ASN A 82 -6.02 -9.97 -0.18
CA ASN A 82 -6.28 -8.57 -0.55
C ASN A 82 -5.78 -8.29 -1.96
N THR A 83 -6.55 -7.48 -2.69
CA THR A 83 -6.17 -6.85 -3.96
C THR A 83 -6.51 -5.37 -3.86
N GLY A 84 -5.82 -4.52 -4.65
CA GLY A 84 -5.98 -3.07 -4.55
C GLY A 84 -5.46 -2.51 -3.22
N TRP A 85 -5.96 -1.32 -2.85
CA TRP A 85 -5.58 -0.65 -1.62
C TRP A 85 -6.19 -1.33 -0.40
N PHE A 86 -5.38 -1.52 0.64
CA PHE A 86 -5.84 -2.01 1.94
C PHE A 86 -4.99 -1.40 3.06
N VAL A 87 -5.58 -1.34 4.26
CA VAL A 87 -4.90 -0.87 5.47
C VAL A 87 -4.58 -2.06 6.36
N ASN A 88 -3.37 -2.08 6.92
CA ASN A 88 -2.96 -3.02 7.94
C ASN A 88 -2.24 -2.27 9.05
N ASN A 89 -2.78 -2.35 10.28
CA ASN A 89 -2.25 -1.66 11.47
C ASN A 89 -2.00 -0.15 11.27
N GLY A 90 -2.91 0.53 10.55
CA GLY A 90 -2.81 1.97 10.30
C GLY A 90 -1.89 2.36 9.13
N THR A 91 -1.21 1.41 8.49
CA THR A 91 -0.39 1.65 7.31
C THR A 91 -1.09 1.16 6.05
N TRP A 92 -1.08 1.99 5.00
CA TRP A 92 -1.63 1.65 3.70
C TRP A 92 -0.67 0.79 2.88
N TYR A 93 -1.22 -0.14 2.12
CA TYR A 93 -0.54 -1.01 1.17
C TYR A 93 -1.41 -1.12 -0.08
N CYS A 94 -0.79 -1.48 -1.21
CA CYS A 94 -1.52 -1.77 -2.44
C CYS A 94 -1.07 -3.10 -3.01
N ALA A 95 -2.02 -4.00 -3.28
CA ALA A 95 -1.80 -5.24 -4.01
C ALA A 95 -2.28 -5.09 -5.46
N ASN A 96 -1.61 -5.73 -6.41
CA ASN A 96 -2.10 -5.80 -7.79
C ASN A 96 -3.24 -6.84 -7.93
N ALA A 97 -3.74 -7.04 -9.15
CA ALA A 97 -4.85 -7.97 -9.41
C ALA A 97 -4.51 -9.45 -9.09
N SER A 98 -3.24 -9.83 -9.09
CA SER A 98 -2.80 -11.16 -8.67
C SER A 98 -2.57 -11.27 -7.16
N GLY A 99 -2.80 -10.20 -6.39
CA GLY A 99 -2.56 -10.14 -4.95
C GLY A 99 -1.11 -9.84 -4.55
N ALA A 100 -0.21 -9.66 -5.52
CA ALA A 100 1.17 -9.32 -5.23
C ALA A 100 1.25 -7.89 -4.69
N ILE A 101 1.90 -7.71 -3.55
CA ILE A 101 2.11 -6.39 -2.96
C ILE A 101 2.99 -5.54 -3.88
N ARG A 102 2.54 -4.31 -4.17
CA ARG A 102 3.27 -3.34 -4.97
C ARG A 102 4.39 -2.70 -4.14
N THR A 103 5.50 -2.42 -4.79
CA THR A 103 6.64 -1.66 -4.26
C THR A 103 7.07 -0.62 -5.29
N GLY A 104 7.76 0.43 -4.83
CA GLY A 104 8.26 1.51 -5.67
C GLY A 104 7.16 2.48 -6.13
N CYS A 105 7.52 3.30 -7.12
CA CYS A 105 6.64 4.33 -7.68
C CYS A 105 5.65 3.70 -8.67
N PHE A 106 4.37 4.02 -8.55
CA PHE A 106 3.36 3.56 -9.50
C PHE A 106 2.22 4.57 -9.67
N TYR A 107 1.57 4.51 -10.83
CA TYR A 107 0.44 5.35 -11.18
C TYR A 107 -0.88 4.60 -11.00
N PHE A 108 -1.84 5.23 -10.34
CA PHE A 108 -3.17 4.68 -10.08
C PHE A 108 -4.19 5.81 -9.89
N ASP A 109 -5.39 5.64 -10.45
CA ASP A 109 -6.50 6.60 -10.30
C ASP A 109 -6.07 8.07 -10.44
N SER A 110 -5.43 8.36 -11.58
CA SER A 110 -4.90 9.67 -11.95
C SER A 110 -3.75 10.24 -11.11
N ASN A 111 -3.24 9.50 -10.12
CA ASN A 111 -2.21 9.96 -9.20
C ASN A 111 -0.99 9.02 -9.15
N TRP A 112 0.17 9.56 -8.80
CA TRP A 112 1.37 8.77 -8.52
C TRP A 112 1.46 8.51 -7.01
N TYR A 113 1.96 7.33 -6.65
CA TYR A 113 2.17 6.92 -5.26
C TYR A 113 3.52 6.23 -5.13
N LEU A 114 4.06 6.20 -3.92
CA LEU A 114 5.32 5.54 -3.61
C LEU A 114 5.13 4.52 -2.48
N LEU A 115 5.43 3.25 -2.75
CA LEU A 115 5.45 2.19 -1.75
C LEU A 115 6.88 1.80 -1.41
N ASP A 116 7.18 1.64 -0.13
CA ASP A 116 8.49 1.29 0.38
C ASP A 116 8.87 -0.15 0.00
N SER A 117 9.87 -0.31 -0.87
CA SER A 117 10.39 -1.62 -1.25
C SER A 117 11.11 -2.35 -0.12
N ASN A 118 11.59 -1.63 0.90
CA ASN A 118 12.30 -2.19 2.05
C ASN A 118 11.36 -2.58 3.19
N ASN A 119 10.12 -2.07 3.17
CA ASN A 119 9.11 -2.34 4.18
C ASN A 119 7.84 -2.94 3.56
N ASN A 120 8.04 -3.98 2.73
CA ASN A 120 6.97 -4.82 2.22
C ASN A 120 5.81 -4.04 1.54
N GLY A 121 6.15 -2.93 0.87
CA GLY A 121 5.19 -2.10 0.15
C GLY A 121 4.37 -1.15 1.02
N ALA A 122 4.83 -0.80 2.23
CA ALA A 122 4.19 0.23 3.04
C ALA A 122 4.16 1.56 2.27
N MET A 123 2.99 2.20 2.19
CA MET A 123 2.84 3.47 1.51
C MET A 123 3.64 4.55 2.22
N LEU A 124 4.44 5.30 1.46
CA LEU A 124 5.20 6.44 1.94
C LEU A 124 4.35 7.71 1.85
N GLU A 125 4.52 8.58 2.85
CA GLU A 125 3.86 9.88 2.97
C GLU A 125 4.89 10.96 3.32
N GLY A 126 4.52 12.23 3.13
CA GLY A 126 5.37 13.38 3.40
C GLY A 126 6.55 13.52 2.44
N PHE A 127 7.63 14.17 2.91
CA PHE A 127 8.83 14.39 2.09
C PHE A 127 9.67 13.10 1.96
N GLN A 128 9.96 12.72 0.72
CA GLN A 128 10.73 11.52 0.39
C GLN A 128 11.87 11.84 -0.56
N SER A 129 13.06 11.29 -0.29
CA SER A 129 14.24 11.44 -1.13
C SER A 129 14.46 10.18 -1.95
N VAL A 130 14.36 10.30 -3.28
CA VAL A 130 14.53 9.17 -4.21
C VAL A 130 15.52 9.58 -5.30
N ASN A 131 16.63 8.83 -5.41
CA ASN A 131 17.68 9.06 -6.41
C ASN A 131 18.21 10.52 -6.45
N GLY A 132 18.33 11.16 -5.28
CA GLY A 132 18.83 12.53 -5.16
C GLY A 132 17.79 13.64 -5.37
N ASN A 133 16.55 13.30 -5.73
CA ASN A 133 15.44 14.25 -5.81
C ASN A 133 14.54 14.14 -4.58
N CYS A 134 13.94 15.24 -4.17
CA CYS A 134 12.93 15.26 -3.11
C CYS A 134 11.53 15.33 -3.73
N TYR A 135 10.58 14.59 -3.14
CA TYR A 135 9.18 14.49 -3.55
C TYR A 135 8.29 14.66 -2.32
N TYR A 136 7.04 15.07 -2.50
CA TYR A 136 6.07 15.17 -1.41
C TYR A 136 4.82 14.34 -1.71
N LEU A 137 4.51 13.40 -0.82
CA LEU A 137 3.36 12.51 -0.89
C LEU A 137 2.32 13.01 0.12
N ASP A 138 1.23 13.60 -0.37
CA ASP A 138 0.25 14.29 0.47
C ASP A 138 -0.61 13.29 1.27
N SER A 139 -0.35 13.16 2.57
CA SER A 139 -1.11 12.31 3.49
C SER A 139 -2.58 12.73 3.59
N ASP A 140 -2.90 14.02 3.44
CA ASP A 140 -4.28 14.52 3.51
C ASP A 140 -5.08 14.16 2.24
N SER A 141 -4.36 13.84 1.16
CA SER A 141 -4.93 13.39 -0.11
C SER A 141 -4.61 11.92 -0.38
N GLY A 142 -4.44 11.11 0.68
CA GLY A 142 -4.30 9.65 0.59
C GLY A 142 -2.93 9.16 0.10
N GLY A 143 -1.88 9.97 0.27
CA GLY A 143 -0.51 9.65 -0.12
C GLY A 143 -0.17 9.92 -1.58
N ALA A 144 -1.00 10.69 -2.29
CA ALA A 144 -0.75 11.07 -3.69
C ALA A 144 0.47 12.01 -3.81
N LEU A 145 1.30 11.77 -4.82
CA LEU A 145 2.42 12.64 -5.16
C LEU A 145 1.92 13.99 -5.68
N GLU A 146 2.39 15.06 -5.06
CA GLU A 146 2.12 16.42 -5.52
C GLU A 146 2.93 16.76 -6.78
N CYS A 147 2.24 17.33 -7.77
CA CYS A 147 2.81 17.75 -9.05
C CYS A 147 2.23 19.10 -9.48
N ASN A 148 3.06 19.99 -10.04
CA ASN A 148 2.68 21.35 -10.45
C ASN A 148 2.00 22.17 -9.34
N ALA A 149 2.46 21.97 -8.11
CA ALA A 149 1.82 22.48 -6.91
C ALA A 149 2.84 23.03 -5.92
N TRP A 150 2.38 23.99 -5.12
CA TRP A 150 3.10 24.44 -3.93
C TRP A 150 2.69 23.59 -2.74
N VAL A 151 3.68 23.06 -2.05
CA VAL A 151 3.55 22.37 -0.76
C VAL A 151 4.02 23.33 0.33
N PHE A 152 3.25 23.43 1.41
CA PHE A 152 3.55 24.33 2.52
C PHE A 152 3.77 23.53 3.81
N SER A 153 4.78 23.92 4.58
CA SER A 153 4.96 23.39 5.93
C SER A 153 4.28 24.30 6.97
N GLN A 154 4.08 23.77 8.17
CA GLN A 154 3.54 24.51 9.30
C GLN A 154 4.41 25.70 9.71
N ASP A 155 5.72 25.64 9.43
CA ASP A 155 6.71 26.68 9.76
C ASP A 155 6.89 27.71 8.62
N ALA A 156 5.86 27.88 7.79
CA ALA A 156 5.82 28.79 6.64
C ALA A 156 6.85 28.51 5.52
N TYR A 157 7.49 27.34 5.49
CA TYR A 157 8.28 26.96 4.32
C TYR A 157 7.38 26.60 3.14
N ALA A 158 7.83 26.94 1.94
CA ALA A 158 7.14 26.66 0.69
C ALA A 158 8.05 25.87 -0.25
N TYR A 159 7.51 24.85 -0.90
CA TYR A 159 8.23 23.96 -1.80
C TYR A 159 7.42 23.82 -3.08
N TYR A 160 8.04 24.05 -4.24
CA TYR A 160 7.35 23.86 -5.52
C TYR A 160 7.70 22.51 -6.13
N ALA A 161 6.69 21.66 -6.27
CA ALA A 161 6.76 20.41 -7.02
C ALA A 161 6.50 20.68 -8.50
N CYS A 162 7.45 20.34 -9.37
CA CYS A 162 7.27 20.50 -10.81
C CYS A 162 6.36 19.42 -11.41
N SER A 163 6.28 19.33 -12.73
CA SER A 163 5.41 18.36 -13.41
C SER A 163 5.80 16.90 -13.20
N SER A 164 7.05 16.63 -12.83
CA SER A 164 7.51 15.28 -12.42
C SER A 164 7.34 15.01 -10.92
N GLY A 165 6.81 15.98 -10.18
CA GLY A 165 6.68 15.94 -8.72
C GLY A 165 7.97 16.22 -7.95
N ALA A 166 9.12 16.37 -8.64
CA ALA A 166 10.36 16.74 -7.98
C ALA A 166 10.25 18.18 -7.42
N ILE A 167 10.68 18.34 -6.17
CA ILE A 167 10.81 19.66 -5.54
C ILE A 167 12.00 20.38 -6.17
N VAL A 168 11.73 21.47 -6.87
CA VAL A 168 12.73 22.24 -7.63
C VAL A 168 12.95 23.65 -7.10
N LEU A 169 12.02 24.17 -6.30
CA LEU A 169 12.17 25.47 -5.64
C LEU A 169 11.80 25.33 -4.18
N THR A 170 12.47 26.11 -3.34
CA THR A 170 12.13 26.28 -1.93
C THR A 170 12.00 27.77 -1.62
N GLY A 171 11.29 28.10 -0.54
CA GLY A 171 11.08 29.47 -0.12
C GLY A 171 10.42 29.57 1.25
N VAL A 172 10.11 30.79 1.64
CA VAL A 172 9.38 31.11 2.88
C VAL A 172 8.18 31.98 2.53
N MET A 173 7.01 31.60 3.02
CA MET A 173 5.79 32.39 2.95
C MET A 173 5.83 33.48 4.03
N ASP A 174 5.60 34.73 3.64
CA ASP A 174 5.49 35.83 4.59
C ASP A 174 4.08 35.97 5.19
N SER A 175 3.94 36.85 6.18
CA SER A 175 2.69 37.07 6.91
C SER A 175 1.51 37.53 6.05
N VAL A 176 1.77 37.94 4.80
CA VAL A 176 0.74 38.38 3.84
C VAL A 176 0.52 37.36 2.71
N GLY A 177 1.10 36.16 2.82
CA GLY A 177 0.89 35.05 1.89
C GLY A 177 1.77 35.10 0.63
N SER A 178 2.74 36.02 0.55
CA SER A 178 3.70 36.06 -0.57
C SER A 178 4.84 35.08 -0.31
N ILE A 179 5.35 34.42 -1.36
CA ILE A 179 6.49 33.50 -1.25
C ILE A 179 7.78 34.25 -1.63
N ARG A 180 8.78 34.16 -0.76
CA ARG A 180 10.17 34.56 -1.04
C ARG A 180 10.98 33.31 -1.33
N LEU A 181 11.50 33.20 -2.54
CA LEU A 181 12.27 32.02 -2.94
C LEU A 181 13.60 32.00 -2.23
N ASN A 182 14.19 30.83 -2.02
CA ASN A 182 15.55 30.73 -1.52
C ASN A 182 16.54 30.75 -2.69
N ASP A 183 17.72 31.35 -2.48
CA ASP A 183 18.88 31.23 -3.36
C ASP A 183 19.54 29.84 -3.23
N ALA A 184 20.64 29.63 -3.98
CA ALA A 184 21.37 28.36 -3.97
C ALA A 184 21.98 28.03 -2.60
N GLU A 185 22.24 29.05 -1.77
CA GLU A 185 22.73 28.95 -0.40
C GLU A 185 21.61 28.78 0.63
N GLY A 186 20.35 28.73 0.20
CA GLY A 186 19.18 28.53 1.04
C GLY A 186 18.67 29.79 1.74
N LYS A 187 19.14 30.98 1.35
CA LYS A 187 18.69 32.26 1.92
C LYS A 187 17.53 32.85 1.12
N PRO A 188 16.52 33.44 1.77
CA PRO A 188 15.42 34.08 1.05
C PRO A 188 15.91 35.23 0.17
N HIS A 189 15.65 35.14 -1.13
CA HIS A 189 16.01 36.09 -2.17
C HIS A 189 14.85 36.27 -3.16
N SER A 190 14.62 37.52 -3.58
CA SER A 190 13.51 38.00 -4.44
C SER A 190 12.08 37.67 -3.96
N ARG A 191 11.15 38.57 -4.30
CA ARG A 191 9.72 38.40 -4.05
C ARG A 191 9.09 37.84 -5.32
N LEU A 192 8.25 36.81 -5.21
CA LEU A 192 7.37 36.43 -6.32
C LEU A 192 6.23 37.46 -6.43
N ASP A 193 6.53 38.63 -7.01
CA ASP A 193 5.51 39.52 -7.54
C ASP A 193 5.11 38.97 -8.93
N SER A 194 4.29 37.92 -8.95
CA SER A 194 3.56 37.43 -10.15
C SER A 194 4.36 37.12 -11.44
N TYR A 195 5.67 36.88 -11.38
CA TYR A 195 6.42 36.40 -12.55
C TYR A 195 6.38 34.88 -12.66
N ALA A 196 5.66 34.42 -13.67
CA ALA A 196 5.51 33.03 -14.07
C ALA A 196 6.87 32.40 -14.44
N TYR A 197 7.36 31.50 -13.60
CA TYR A 197 8.32 30.50 -14.05
C TYR A 197 7.54 29.41 -14.80
N GLN A 198 7.52 29.52 -16.13
CA GLN A 198 6.98 28.47 -17.00
C GLN A 198 7.91 27.25 -16.97
N CYS A 199 7.64 26.28 -16.09
CA CYS A 199 7.82 24.89 -16.52
C CYS A 199 6.63 24.60 -17.44
N GLY A 200 6.91 24.35 -18.72
CA GLY A 200 5.93 24.43 -19.80
C GLY A 200 4.60 23.73 -19.51
N GLY A 201 3.51 24.49 -19.67
CA GLY A 201 2.14 23.97 -19.67
C GLY A 201 1.18 24.72 -18.74
N SER A 202 0.48 25.70 -19.31
CA SER A 202 -0.77 26.34 -18.83
C SER A 202 -0.83 26.87 -17.39
N LEU A 203 -0.91 28.21 -17.31
CA LEU A 203 -1.34 29.00 -16.15
C LEU A 203 -2.65 28.46 -15.54
N GLY A 204 -2.59 28.06 -14.27
CA GLY A 204 -3.79 27.87 -13.47
C GLY A 204 -3.62 26.86 -12.35
N THR A 205 -2.89 27.20 -11.29
CA THR A 205 -2.96 26.42 -10.04
C THR A 205 -3.28 27.34 -8.87
N ARG A 206 -4.40 27.05 -8.20
CA ARG A 206 -4.87 27.73 -6.99
C ARG A 206 -3.96 27.33 -5.83
N CYS A 207 -3.36 28.32 -5.16
CA CYS A 207 -2.70 28.11 -3.87
C CYS A 207 -3.76 27.82 -2.81
N TYR A 208 -3.70 26.65 -2.16
CA TYR A 208 -4.45 26.41 -0.93
C TYR A 208 -3.46 26.40 0.23
N LEU A 209 -3.67 27.28 1.23
CA LEU A 209 -3.15 27.05 2.57
C LEU A 209 -3.95 25.87 3.15
N ARG A 210 -3.32 24.72 3.38
CA ARG A 210 -3.91 23.68 4.24
C ARG A 210 -3.47 23.96 5.69
N ARG A 211 -4.45 23.96 6.59
CA ARG A 211 -4.30 24.17 8.04
C ARG A 211 -3.94 22.87 8.72
#